data_AF-A0A8T7AVH2-F1
#
_entry.id   AF-A0A8T7AVH2-F1
#
_cell.length_a   1.000
_cell.length_b   1.000
_cell.length_c   1.000
_cell.angle_alpha   90.00
_cell.angle_beta   90.00
_cell.angle_gamma   90.00
#
_symmetry.space_group_name_H-M   'P 1'
#
loop_
_entity.id
_entity.type
_entity.pdbx_description
1 polymer ?
#
loop_
_entity_poly.entity_id
_entity_poly.type
_entity_poly.pdbx_seq_one_letter_code
_entity_poly.pdbx_strand_id
1 'polypeptide(L)'
;MKQLGYLLLAAGFLGGAFATSLDVQHVDWVTFGASAAAAIIGLFVVKREASAAARSDTVLQVNRGELKESIRNIVRDLDELNTGAAKKGGELRDKIDLVLRTDLRRFADARESMVHLFGLQAYADIMSCFAAGERYINRVWSASADGYDEEASTYLVRAAGQFKEAEKQLAEAAKSHAG
;
A
#
# COMPACT_ATOMS: atom_id res chain seq x y z
N MET A 1 -3.12 23.80 -7.99
CA MET A 1 -1.94 24.67 -7.87
C MET A 1 -0.61 23.89 -7.92
N LYS A 2 -0.63 22.62 -8.35
CA LYS A 2 0.56 21.79 -8.57
C LYS A 2 1.62 22.45 -9.46
N GLN A 3 1.21 23.04 -10.58
CA GLN A 3 2.12 23.75 -11.49
C GLN A 3 2.80 24.93 -10.77
N LEU A 4 2.07 25.68 -9.94
CA LEU A 4 2.61 26.77 -9.13
C LEU A 4 3.62 26.26 -8.08
N GLY A 5 3.32 25.13 -7.42
CA GLY A 5 4.21 24.49 -6.47
C GLY A 5 5.52 24.00 -7.10
N TYR A 6 5.45 23.39 -8.29
CA TYR A 6 6.64 22.98 -9.04
C TYR A 6 7.45 24.18 -9.54
N LEU A 7 6.81 25.26 -9.96
CA LEU A 7 7.48 26.50 -10.35
C LEU A 7 8.22 27.14 -9.16
N LEU A 8 7.59 27.20 -7.98
CA LEU A 8 8.23 27.68 -6.74
C LEU A 8 9.42 26.81 -6.32
N LEU A 9 9.26 25.48 -6.41
CA LEU A 9 10.32 24.53 -6.11
C LEU A 9 11.51 24.70 -7.06
N ALA A 10 11.25 24.76 -8.37
CA ALA A 10 12.27 24.97 -9.39
C ALA A 10 12.97 26.33 -9.23
N ALA A 11 12.22 27.40 -9.01
CA ALA A 11 12.77 28.74 -8.79
C ALA A 11 13.65 28.80 -7.53
N GLY A 12 13.26 28.13 -6.44
CA GLY A 12 14.06 28.05 -5.22
C GLY A 12 15.36 27.27 -5.42
N PHE A 13 15.33 26.14 -6.13
CA PHE A 13 16.55 25.39 -6.46
C PHE A 13 17.49 26.18 -7.38
N LEU A 14 16.96 26.79 -8.44
CA LEU A 14 17.75 27.59 -9.38
C LEU A 14 18.31 28.86 -8.71
N GLY A 15 17.51 29.54 -7.88
CA GLY A 15 17.95 30.72 -7.13
C GLY A 15 19.02 30.40 -6.09
N GLY A 16 18.88 29.27 -5.39
CA GLY A 16 19.89 28.79 -4.44
C GLY A 16 21.20 28.44 -5.13
N ALA A 17 21.12 27.68 -6.23
CA ALA A 17 22.30 27.34 -7.04
C ALA A 17 22.99 28.59 -7.60
N PHE A 18 22.21 29.54 -8.12
CA PHE A 18 22.71 30.83 -8.60
C PHE A 18 23.43 31.59 -7.49
N ALA A 19 22.81 31.75 -6.33
CA ALA A 19 23.39 32.46 -5.18
C ALA A 19 24.72 31.85 -4.73
N THR A 20 24.85 30.52 -4.76
CA THR A 20 26.10 29.83 -4.43
C THR A 20 27.13 29.80 -5.57
N SER A 21 26.71 30.07 -6.81
CA SER A 21 27.61 30.07 -7.97
C SER A 21 28.33 31.41 -8.19
N LEU A 22 27.81 32.49 -7.61
CA LEU A 22 28.35 33.84 -7.79
C LEU A 22 29.70 34.05 -7.10
N ASP A 23 29.93 33.41 -5.96
CA ASP A 23 31.17 33.52 -5.19
C ASP A 23 31.43 32.21 -4.43
N VAL A 24 32.63 31.66 -4.60
CA VAL A 24 33.05 30.38 -4.01
C VAL A 24 33.37 30.50 -2.52
N GLN A 25 33.72 31.70 -2.04
CA GLN A 25 34.16 31.94 -0.67
C GLN A 25 33.08 32.58 0.19
N HIS A 26 32.17 33.38 -0.38
CA HIS A 26 31.14 34.10 0.37
C HIS A 26 29.75 33.96 -0.24
N VAL A 27 28.90 33.16 0.41
CA VAL A 27 27.49 33.02 0.01
C VAL A 27 26.68 34.22 0.46
N ASP A 28 25.90 34.82 -0.45
CA ASP A 28 24.84 35.76 -0.07
C ASP A 28 23.70 35.00 0.62
N TRP A 29 23.75 35.00 1.95
CA TRP A 29 22.81 34.32 2.81
C TRP A 29 21.37 34.84 2.70
N VAL A 30 21.16 36.09 2.29
CA VAL A 30 19.80 36.64 2.12
C VAL A 30 19.15 36.03 0.89
N THR A 31 19.85 36.07 -0.25
CA THR A 31 19.37 35.49 -1.51
C THR A 31 19.23 33.97 -1.41
N PHE A 32 20.20 33.31 -0.78
CA PHE A 32 20.14 31.87 -0.52
C PHE A 32 18.97 31.50 0.40
N GLY A 33 18.79 32.22 1.51
CA GLY A 33 17.71 31.99 2.46
C GLY A 33 16.31 32.18 1.83
N ALA A 34 16.13 33.23 1.03
CA ALA A 34 14.89 33.46 0.29
C ALA A 34 14.60 32.32 -0.71
N SER A 35 15.64 31.86 -1.42
CA SER A 35 15.53 30.75 -2.38
C SER A 35 15.19 29.43 -1.69
N ALA A 36 15.81 29.15 -0.55
CA ALA A 36 15.51 27.97 0.27
C ALA A 36 14.06 28.02 0.80
N ALA A 37 13.59 29.17 1.29
CA ALA A 37 12.21 29.35 1.73
C ALA A 37 11.21 29.12 0.58
N ALA A 38 11.48 29.66 -0.61
CA ALA A 38 10.66 29.43 -1.79
C ALA A 38 10.59 27.94 -2.16
N ALA A 39 11.71 27.21 -2.11
CA ALA A 39 11.75 25.78 -2.36
C ALA A 39 10.92 24.98 -1.33
N ILE A 40 11.06 25.30 -0.04
CA ILE A 40 10.31 24.65 1.05
C ILE A 40 8.80 24.89 0.90
N ILE A 41 8.39 26.12 0.60
CA ILE A 41 6.98 26.47 0.37
C ILE A 41 6.45 25.72 -0.86
N GLY A 42 7.22 25.68 -1.96
CA GLY A 42 6.88 24.92 -3.16
C GLY A 42 6.66 23.43 -2.86
N LEU A 43 7.57 22.82 -2.10
CA LEU A 43 7.46 21.42 -1.66
C LEU A 43 6.21 21.19 -0.82
N PHE A 44 5.91 22.10 0.12
CA PHE A 44 4.74 21.99 0.99
C PHE A 44 3.43 22.05 0.18
N VAL A 45 3.33 22.97 -0.80
CA VAL A 45 2.17 23.09 -1.69
C VAL A 45 1.99 21.82 -2.52
N VAL A 46 3.06 21.27 -3.10
CA VAL A 46 3.01 20.03 -3.88
C VAL A 46 2.54 18.85 -3.02
N LYS A 47 3.12 18.69 -1.82
CA LYS A 47 2.73 17.62 -0.89
C LYS A 47 1.28 17.75 -0.41
N ARG A 48 0.84 18.97 -0.10
CA ARG A 48 -0.54 19.23 0.34
C ARG A 48 -1.54 18.85 -0.73
N GLU A 49 -1.29 19.19 -1.99
CA GLU A 49 -2.19 18.83 -3.08
C GLU A 49 -2.19 17.34 -3.42
N ALA A 50 -1.04 16.67 -3.35
CA ALA A 50 -0.98 15.22 -3.48
C ALA A 50 -1.82 14.52 -2.39
N SER A 51 -1.70 15.00 -1.15
CA SER A 51 -2.51 14.50 -0.02
C SER A 51 -3.99 14.81 -0.19
N ALA A 52 -4.36 16.00 -0.70
CA ALA A 52 -5.76 16.35 -0.96
C ALA A 52 -6.38 15.49 -2.08
N ALA A 53 -5.63 15.19 -3.15
CA ALA A 53 -6.09 14.33 -4.23
C ALA A 53 -6.29 12.87 -3.76
N ALA A 54 -5.38 12.35 -2.95
CA ALA A 54 -5.49 11.02 -2.34
C ALA A 54 -6.68 10.88 -1.38
N ARG A 55 -7.20 12.02 -0.88
CA ARG A 55 -8.37 12.10 0.01
C ARG A 55 -9.67 12.48 -0.70
N SER A 56 -9.67 12.62 -2.03
CA SER A 56 -10.90 12.94 -2.75
C SER A 56 -11.93 11.81 -2.60
N ASP A 57 -13.21 12.15 -2.46
CA ASP A 57 -14.28 11.17 -2.26
C ASP A 57 -14.28 10.10 -3.37
N THR A 58 -14.02 10.49 -4.63
CA THR A 58 -13.90 9.54 -5.75
C THR A 58 -12.77 8.54 -5.54
N VAL A 59 -11.57 8.99 -5.13
CA VAL A 59 -10.43 8.10 -4.86
C VAL A 59 -10.71 7.20 -3.66
N LEU A 60 -11.37 7.73 -2.63
CA LEU A 60 -11.77 6.95 -1.46
C LEU A 60 -12.81 5.88 -1.81
N GLN A 61 -13.78 6.17 -2.67
CA GLN A 61 -14.76 5.18 -3.14
C GLN A 61 -14.13 4.11 -4.03
N VAL A 62 -13.24 4.49 -4.94
CA VAL A 62 -12.48 3.53 -5.77
C VAL A 62 -11.65 2.62 -4.86
N ASN A 63 -10.85 3.19 -3.96
CA ASN A 63 -10.00 2.41 -3.05
C ASN A 63 -10.82 1.51 -2.11
N ARG A 64 -12.00 1.96 -1.66
CA ARG A 64 -12.92 1.12 -0.90
C ARG A 64 -13.40 -0.09 -1.71
N GLY A 65 -13.74 0.12 -2.99
CA GLY A 65 -14.09 -0.95 -3.91
C GLY A 65 -12.94 -1.94 -4.10
N GLU A 66 -11.73 -1.41 -4.35
CA GLU A 66 -10.50 -2.18 -4.51
C GLU A 66 -10.20 -3.05 -3.28
N LEU A 67 -10.24 -2.48 -2.07
CA LEU A 67 -10.03 -3.23 -0.83
C LEU A 67 -11.01 -4.39 -0.67
N LYS A 68 -12.30 -4.15 -0.95
CA LYS A 68 -13.36 -5.14 -0.80
C LYS A 68 -13.28 -6.24 -1.86
N GLU A 69 -12.99 -5.89 -3.10
CA GLU A 69 -12.91 -6.85 -4.20
C GLU A 69 -11.65 -7.71 -4.09
N SER A 70 -10.49 -7.09 -3.87
CA SER A 70 -9.21 -7.80 -3.79
C SER A 70 -9.17 -8.79 -2.63
N ILE A 71 -9.61 -8.42 -1.42
CA ILE A 71 -9.61 -9.36 -0.29
C ILE A 71 -10.56 -10.54 -0.52
N ARG A 72 -11.72 -10.29 -1.14
CA ARG A 72 -12.67 -11.35 -1.48
C ARG A 72 -12.10 -12.31 -2.51
N ASN A 73 -11.43 -11.79 -3.54
CA ASN A 73 -10.78 -12.63 -4.55
C ASN A 73 -9.69 -13.48 -3.92
N ILE A 74 -8.86 -12.91 -3.03
CA ILE A 74 -7.85 -13.66 -2.27
C ILE A 74 -8.49 -14.80 -1.48
N VAL A 75 -9.57 -14.52 -0.73
CA VAL A 75 -10.29 -15.52 0.07
C VAL A 75 -10.87 -16.62 -0.82
N ARG A 76 -11.56 -16.26 -1.91
CA ARG A 76 -12.12 -17.21 -2.87
C ARG A 76 -11.04 -18.10 -3.46
N ASP A 77 -9.97 -17.51 -3.97
CA ASP A 77 -8.92 -18.23 -4.67
C ASP A 77 -8.14 -19.15 -3.71
N LEU A 78 -7.96 -18.75 -2.45
CA LEU A 78 -7.39 -19.62 -1.42
C LEU A 78 -8.32 -20.77 -1.01
N ASP A 79 -9.64 -20.55 -0.97
CA ASP A 79 -10.61 -21.61 -0.73
C ASP A 79 -10.63 -22.62 -1.89
N GLU A 80 -10.57 -22.14 -3.13
CA GLU A 80 -10.42 -23.00 -4.31
C GLU A 80 -9.12 -23.82 -4.26
N LEU A 81 -8.01 -23.22 -3.82
CA LEU A 81 -6.75 -23.93 -3.65
C LEU A 81 -6.79 -24.99 -2.54
N ASN A 82 -7.52 -24.74 -1.45
CA ASN A 82 -7.65 -25.70 -0.35
C ASN A 82 -8.65 -26.84 -0.64
N THR A 83 -9.68 -26.58 -1.44
CA THR A 83 -10.72 -27.57 -1.79
C THR A 83 -10.44 -28.34 -3.09
N GLY A 84 -9.58 -27.80 -3.95
CA GLY A 84 -9.20 -28.41 -5.22
C GLY A 84 -8.36 -29.69 -5.07
N ALA A 85 -8.01 -30.28 -6.21
CA ALA A 85 -7.06 -31.38 -6.24
C ALA A 85 -5.74 -30.97 -5.55
N ALA A 86 -5.21 -31.84 -4.68
CA ALA A 86 -4.01 -31.57 -3.91
C ALA A 86 -2.81 -31.31 -4.82
N LYS A 87 -2.48 -30.04 -5.03
CA LYS A 87 -1.27 -29.61 -5.74
C LYS A 87 -0.08 -29.66 -4.81
N LYS A 88 1.08 -30.00 -5.36
CA LYS A 88 2.31 -30.23 -4.59
C LYS A 88 3.50 -29.56 -5.24
N GLY A 89 4.52 -29.27 -4.45
CA GLY A 89 5.79 -28.71 -4.91
C GLY A 89 5.67 -27.51 -5.86
N GLY A 90 6.28 -27.64 -7.05
CA GLY A 90 6.30 -26.59 -8.07
C GLY A 90 4.91 -26.10 -8.52
N GLU A 91 3.98 -27.02 -8.75
CA GLU A 91 2.65 -26.68 -9.27
C GLU A 91 1.85 -25.81 -8.30
N LEU A 92 2.00 -26.07 -6.99
CA LEU A 92 1.37 -25.25 -5.95
C LEU A 92 1.90 -23.82 -5.96
N ARG A 93 3.23 -23.63 -6.08
CA ARG A 93 3.87 -22.32 -6.13
C ARG A 93 3.44 -21.51 -7.34
N ASP A 94 3.53 -22.10 -8.52
CA ASP A 94 3.14 -21.44 -9.77
C ASP A 94 1.68 -20.99 -9.72
N LYS A 95 0.82 -21.81 -9.12
CA LYS A 95 -0.59 -21.47 -8.97
C LYS A 95 -0.82 -20.35 -7.96
N ILE A 96 -0.14 -20.36 -6.80
CA ILE A 96 -0.19 -19.29 -5.80
C ILE A 96 0.23 -17.96 -6.41
N ASP A 97 1.37 -17.96 -7.11
CA ASP A 97 1.92 -16.75 -7.76
C ASP A 97 0.97 -16.23 -8.85
N LEU A 98 0.31 -17.12 -9.59
CA LEU A 98 -0.64 -16.75 -10.63
C LEU A 98 -1.91 -16.12 -10.07
N VAL A 99 -2.51 -16.71 -9.02
CA VAL A 99 -3.85 -16.28 -8.55
C VAL A 99 -3.80 -15.16 -7.52
N LEU A 100 -2.82 -15.17 -6.60
CA LEU A 100 -2.84 -14.22 -5.48
C LEU A 100 -2.12 -12.90 -5.76
N ARG A 101 -1.10 -12.91 -6.63
CA ARG A 101 -0.18 -11.78 -6.82
C ARG A 101 -0.91 -10.46 -7.12
N THR A 102 -1.89 -10.50 -8.03
CA THR A 102 -2.58 -9.29 -8.49
C THR A 102 -3.40 -8.68 -7.37
N ASP A 103 -4.23 -9.48 -6.70
CA ASP A 103 -5.13 -8.98 -5.67
C ASP A 103 -4.41 -8.64 -4.36
N LEU A 104 -3.33 -9.36 -4.00
CA LEU A 104 -2.46 -8.96 -2.87
C LEU A 104 -1.89 -7.56 -3.10
N ARG A 105 -1.42 -7.28 -4.32
CA ARG A 105 -0.90 -5.95 -4.67
C ARG A 105 -1.99 -4.89 -4.65
N ARG A 106 -3.15 -5.16 -5.26
CA ARG A 106 -4.30 -4.21 -5.28
C ARG A 106 -4.74 -3.83 -3.86
N PHE A 107 -4.87 -4.83 -2.97
CA PHE A 107 -5.20 -4.59 -1.58
C PHE A 107 -4.14 -3.73 -0.88
N ALA A 108 -2.87 -4.10 -1.05
CA ALA A 108 -1.76 -3.36 -0.45
C ALA A 108 -1.73 -1.91 -0.95
N ASP A 109 -1.91 -1.64 -2.23
CA ASP A 109 -1.89 -0.29 -2.80
C ASP A 109 -3.05 0.58 -2.26
N ALA A 110 -4.23 -0.02 -2.04
CA ALA A 110 -5.39 0.69 -1.51
C ALA A 110 -5.37 0.88 0.02
N ARG A 111 -4.50 0.19 0.76
CA ARG A 111 -4.53 0.09 2.24
C ARG A 111 -4.44 1.43 2.96
N GLU A 112 -3.72 2.40 2.42
CA GLU A 112 -3.54 3.72 3.05
C GLU A 112 -4.87 4.46 3.20
N SER A 113 -5.83 4.19 2.31
CA SER A 113 -7.17 4.77 2.40
C SER A 113 -7.95 4.29 3.62
N MET A 114 -7.64 3.11 4.18
CA MET A 114 -8.37 2.56 5.34
C MET A 114 -8.25 3.45 6.57
N VAL A 115 -7.08 4.06 6.82
CA VAL A 115 -6.92 4.98 7.97
C VAL A 115 -7.89 6.16 7.84
N HIS A 116 -8.10 6.64 6.62
CA HIS A 116 -9.04 7.73 6.33
C HIS A 116 -10.50 7.27 6.38
N LEU A 117 -10.79 6.05 5.89
CA LEU A 117 -12.14 5.52 5.80
C LEU A 117 -12.69 4.99 7.13
N PHE A 118 -11.82 4.38 7.95
CA PHE A 118 -12.20 3.57 9.11
C PHE A 118 -11.40 3.89 10.38
N GLY A 119 -10.43 4.81 10.31
CA GLY A 119 -9.57 5.15 11.43
C GLY A 119 -8.41 4.19 11.66
N LEU A 120 -7.52 4.56 12.59
CA LEU A 120 -6.25 3.87 12.82
C LEU A 120 -6.42 2.49 13.47
N GLN A 121 -7.38 2.33 14.38
CA GLN A 121 -7.62 1.06 15.06
C GLN A 121 -8.10 -0.02 14.08
N ALA A 122 -9.12 0.29 13.27
CA ALA A 122 -9.63 -0.63 12.25
C ALA A 122 -8.53 -1.00 11.24
N TYR A 123 -7.71 -0.03 10.82
CA TYR A 123 -6.54 -0.30 9.99
C TYR A 123 -5.59 -1.30 10.66
N ALA A 124 -5.25 -1.10 11.94
CA ALA A 124 -4.33 -1.96 12.66
C ALA A 124 -4.86 -3.39 12.80
N ASP A 125 -6.15 -3.54 13.10
CA ASP A 125 -6.80 -4.85 13.25
C ASP A 125 -6.78 -5.60 11.90
N ILE A 126 -7.29 -4.96 10.83
CA ILE A 126 -7.36 -5.55 9.49
C ILE A 126 -5.96 -5.92 8.97
N MET A 127 -4.99 -5.01 9.11
CA MET A 127 -3.63 -5.25 8.61
C MET A 127 -2.87 -6.30 9.42
N SER A 128 -3.19 -6.48 10.70
CA SER A 128 -2.57 -7.53 11.51
C SER A 128 -2.91 -8.91 10.96
N CYS A 129 -4.18 -9.14 10.62
CA CYS A 129 -4.63 -10.38 9.97
C CYS A 129 -4.08 -10.50 8.54
N PHE A 130 -4.18 -9.44 7.73
CA PHE A 130 -3.68 -9.46 6.35
C PHE A 130 -2.18 -9.80 6.28
N ALA A 131 -1.35 -9.13 7.08
CA ALA A 131 0.09 -9.38 7.11
C ALA A 131 0.44 -10.77 7.66
N ALA A 132 -0.37 -11.32 8.58
CA ALA A 132 -0.22 -12.71 9.02
C ALA A 132 -0.52 -13.69 7.89
N GLY A 133 -1.57 -13.44 7.10
CA GLY A 133 -1.89 -14.19 5.89
C GLY A 133 -0.73 -14.20 4.89
N GLU A 134 -0.17 -13.04 4.56
CA GLU A 134 0.99 -12.91 3.65
C GLU A 134 2.21 -13.70 4.15
N ARG A 135 2.52 -13.63 5.46
CA ARG A 135 3.61 -14.42 6.06
C ARG A 135 3.36 -15.92 5.89
N TYR A 136 2.13 -16.38 6.06
CA TYR A 136 1.80 -17.78 5.85
C TYR A 136 1.91 -18.18 4.39
N ILE A 137 1.48 -17.35 3.43
CA ILE A 137 1.70 -17.61 1.99
C ILE A 137 3.20 -17.72 1.67
N ASN A 138 4.03 -16.85 2.21
CA ASN A 138 5.48 -16.97 2.05
C ASN A 138 6.01 -18.29 2.63
N ARG A 139 5.47 -18.75 3.77
CA ARG A 139 5.82 -20.06 4.32
C ARG A 139 5.36 -21.22 3.44
N VAL A 140 4.16 -21.15 2.86
CA VAL A 140 3.68 -22.13 1.87
C VAL A 140 4.63 -22.19 0.69
N TRP A 141 5.05 -21.03 0.17
CA TRP A 141 5.96 -20.96 -0.96
C TRP A 141 7.30 -21.63 -0.67
N SER A 142 7.95 -21.28 0.46
CA SER A 142 9.21 -21.89 0.87
C SER A 142 9.08 -23.39 1.15
N ALA A 143 8.06 -23.81 1.91
CA ALA A 143 7.83 -25.22 2.21
C ALA A 143 7.60 -26.06 0.94
N SER A 144 6.84 -25.51 -0.03
CA SER A 144 6.62 -26.15 -1.33
C SER A 144 7.91 -26.23 -2.17
N ALA A 145 8.80 -25.23 -2.04
CA ALA A 145 10.08 -25.24 -2.73
C ALA A 145 11.01 -26.34 -2.22
N ASP A 146 10.95 -26.61 -0.92
CA ASP A 146 11.80 -27.60 -0.24
C ASP A 146 11.17 -29.02 -0.22
N GLY A 147 9.99 -29.20 -0.81
CA GLY A 147 9.29 -30.49 -0.88
C GLY A 147 8.50 -30.87 0.38
N TYR A 148 8.26 -29.92 1.29
CA TYR A 148 7.45 -30.11 2.50
C TYR A 148 5.96 -29.88 2.24
N ASP A 149 5.34 -30.76 1.45
CA ASP A 149 3.94 -30.59 1.00
C ASP A 149 2.92 -30.53 2.15
N GLU A 150 3.09 -31.31 3.21
CA GLU A 150 2.18 -31.31 4.37
C GLU A 150 2.26 -29.99 5.15
N GLU A 151 3.47 -29.43 5.26
CA GLU A 151 3.66 -28.12 5.87
C GLU A 151 3.04 -27.03 5.00
N ALA A 152 3.28 -27.08 3.69
CA ALA A 152 2.69 -26.17 2.73
C ALA A 152 1.15 -26.19 2.80
N SER A 153 0.52 -27.37 2.84
CA SER A 153 -0.92 -27.52 2.99
C SER A 153 -1.42 -26.93 4.32
N THR A 154 -0.73 -27.21 5.42
CA THR A 154 -1.08 -26.67 6.75
C THR A 154 -1.06 -25.14 6.76
N TYR A 155 -0.02 -24.52 6.20
CA TYR A 155 0.08 -23.07 6.17
C TYR A 155 -0.86 -22.43 5.16
N LEU A 156 -1.26 -23.13 4.09
CA LEU A 156 -2.25 -22.65 3.12
C LEU A 156 -3.63 -22.49 3.77
N VAL A 157 -4.03 -23.47 4.60
CA VAL A 157 -5.27 -23.38 5.40
C VAL A 157 -5.19 -22.23 6.40
N ARG A 158 -4.04 -22.05 7.07
CA ARG A 158 -3.84 -20.93 8.02
C ARG A 158 -3.89 -19.58 7.33
N ALA A 159 -3.29 -19.46 6.14
CA ALA A 159 -3.35 -18.24 5.34
C ALA A 159 -4.80 -17.89 4.98
N ALA A 160 -5.58 -18.86 4.48
CA ALA A 160 -6.99 -18.66 4.17
C ALA A 160 -7.79 -18.17 5.39
N GLY A 161 -7.54 -18.74 6.58
CA GLY A 161 -8.16 -18.28 7.83
C GLY A 161 -7.85 -16.81 8.16
N GLN A 162 -6.59 -16.39 8.01
CA GLN A 162 -6.19 -15.00 8.28
C GLN A 162 -6.81 -14.00 7.29
N PHE A 163 -6.86 -14.34 5.99
CA PHE A 163 -7.49 -13.46 5.00
C PHE A 163 -9.02 -13.38 5.16
N LYS A 164 -9.68 -14.47 5.59
CA LYS A 164 -11.10 -14.45 5.94
C LYS A 164 -11.40 -13.54 7.13
N GLU A 165 -10.55 -13.59 8.15
CA GLU A 165 -10.70 -12.70 9.31
C GLU A 165 -10.47 -11.23 8.91
N ALA A 166 -9.47 -10.96 8.07
CA ALA A 166 -9.25 -9.62 7.51
C ALA A 166 -10.45 -9.12 6.67
N GLU A 167 -11.04 -9.97 5.83
CA GLU A 167 -12.26 -9.64 5.07
C GLU A 167 -13.43 -9.31 6.01
N LYS A 168 -13.62 -10.12 7.04
CA LYS A 168 -14.68 -9.92 8.04
C LYS A 168 -14.51 -8.58 8.77
N GLN A 169 -13.32 -8.30 9.28
CA GLN A 169 -13.02 -7.03 9.97
C GLN A 169 -13.20 -5.83 9.06
N LEU A 170 -12.79 -5.93 7.79
CA LEU A 170 -13.04 -4.90 6.79
C LEU A 170 -14.55 -4.66 6.57
N ALA A 171 -15.33 -5.73 6.48
CA ALA A 171 -16.78 -5.65 6.31
C ALA A 171 -17.48 -5.05 7.55
N GLU A 172 -17.01 -5.37 8.75
CA GLU A 172 -17.49 -4.79 10.01
C GLU A 172 -17.16 -3.31 10.11
N ALA A 173 -15.91 -2.91 9.83
CA ALA A 173 -15.49 -1.52 9.78
C ALA A 173 -16.33 -0.71 8.78
N ALA A 174 -16.60 -1.27 7.59
CA ALA A 174 -17.43 -0.62 6.59
C ALA A 174 -18.89 -0.39 7.05
N LYS A 175 -19.45 -1.26 7.90
CA LYS A 175 -20.80 -1.10 8.47
C LYS A 175 -20.81 -0.03 9.56
N SER A 176 -19.83 -0.05 10.46
CA SER A 176 -19.74 0.88 11.60
C SER A 176 -19.57 2.35 11.16
N HIS A 177 -19.01 2.58 9.98
CA HIS A 177 -18.80 3.92 9.40
C HIS A 177 -19.83 4.32 8.34
N ALA A 178 -20.88 3.51 8.13
CA ALA A 178 -21.99 3.81 7.23
C ALA A 178 -23.25 4.33 7.94
N GLY A 179 -23.25 4.36 9.28
CA GLY A 179 -24.29 4.98 10.12
C GLY A 179 -23.80 6.28 10.74
#